data_AF-A0A1I6UB81-F1
#
_entry.id   AF-A0A1I6UB81-F1
#
_cell.length_a   1.000
_cell.length_b   1.000
_cell.length_c   1.000
_cell.angle_alpha   90.00
_cell.angle_beta   90.00
_cell.angle_gamma   90.00
#
_symmetry.space_group_name_H-M   'P 1'
#
loop_
_entity.id
_entity.type
_entity.pdbx_description
1 polymer ?
#
loop_
_entity_poly.entity_id
_entity_poly.type
_entity_poly.pdbx_seq_one_letter_code
_entity_poly.pdbx_strand_id
1 'polypeptide(L)' 'MYNPLKIDRKNLTLMGVKFPDLASLEATANAIGSSMFEGFKPSPALIQLYLEWKQNIISSTVFFERLKETYELQIS' A
#
# COMPACT_ATOMS: atom_id res chain seq x y z
N MET A 1 11.55 -3.48 -16.98
CA MET A 1 10.86 -2.22 -17.35
C MET A 1 10.51 -1.49 -16.08
N TYR A 2 10.88 -0.21 -15.96
CA TYR A 2 10.51 0.62 -14.81
C TYR A 2 9.02 0.98 -14.91
N ASN A 3 8.22 0.56 -13.92
CA ASN A 3 6.84 1.00 -13.78
C ASN A 3 6.80 2.10 -12.71
N PRO A 4 6.64 3.38 -13.08
CA PRO A 4 6.56 4.45 -12.09
C PRO A 4 5.32 4.27 -11.20
N LEU A 5 5.50 4.46 -9.89
CA LEU A 5 4.39 4.62 -8.94
C LEU A 5 3.55 5.81 -9.38
N LYS A 6 2.24 5.61 -9.53
CA LYS A 6 1.29 6.69 -9.83
C LYS A 6 1.00 7.45 -8.54
N ILE A 7 1.66 8.60 -8.36
CA ILE A 7 1.50 9.49 -7.20
C ILE A 7 0.80 10.77 -7.65
N ASP A 8 -0.35 11.08 -7.04
CA ASP A 8 -1.06 12.35 -7.22
C ASP A 8 -1.04 13.13 -5.91
N ARG A 9 -0.12 14.09 -5.81
CA ARG A 9 0.02 14.95 -4.62
C ARG A 9 -1.11 15.97 -4.48
N LYS A 10 -1.80 16.32 -5.57
CA LYS A 10 -2.92 17.28 -5.52
C LYS A 10 -4.15 16.63 -4.91
N ASN A 11 -4.45 15.40 -5.35
CA ASN A 11 -5.57 14.63 -4.83
C ASN A 11 -5.20 13.72 -3.66
N LEU A 12 -3.95 13.75 -3.19
CA LEU A 12 -3.43 12.88 -2.14
C LEU A 12 -3.69 11.39 -2.41
N THR A 13 -3.36 10.91 -3.61
CA THR A 13 -3.54 9.49 -3.95
C THR A 13 -2.25 8.79 -4.39
N LEU A 14 -2.13 7.51 -4.02
CA LEU A 14 -1.10 6.60 -4.49
C LEU A 14 -1.78 5.39 -5.12
N MET A 15 -1.56 5.16 -6.42
CA MET A 15 -2.22 4.09 -7.18
C MET A 15 -3.76 4.11 -7.06
N GLY A 16 -4.35 5.30 -6.90
CA GLY A 16 -5.80 5.50 -6.72
C GLY A 16 -6.28 5.40 -5.26
N VAL A 17 -5.44 5.01 -4.31
CA VAL A 17 -5.77 4.97 -2.89
C VAL A 17 -5.59 6.35 -2.26
N LYS A 18 -6.60 6.83 -1.52
CA LYS A 18 -6.60 8.16 -0.89
C LYS A 18 -5.88 8.17 0.45
N PHE A 19 -5.06 9.18 0.68
CA PHE A 19 -4.32 9.42 1.91
C PHE A 19 -4.94 10.59 2.71
N PRO A 20 -4.82 10.56 4.04
CA PRO A 20 -5.35 11.61 4.91
C PRO A 20 -4.57 12.93 4.76
N ASP A 21 -3.26 12.83 4.49
CA ASP A 21 -2.36 13.97 4.38
C ASP A 21 -1.16 13.66 3.46
N LEU A 22 -0.44 14.71 3.08
CA LEU A 22 0.73 14.63 2.21
C LEU A 22 1.89 13.85 2.86
N ALA A 23 2.10 14.02 4.17
CA ALA A 23 3.19 13.38 4.88
C ALA A 23 3.07 11.85 4.86
N SER A 24 1.86 11.34 5.11
CA SER A 24 1.53 9.92 5.03
C SER A 24 1.71 9.38 3.61
N LEU A 25 1.26 10.14 2.60
CA LEU A 25 1.43 9.77 1.20
C LEU A 25 2.90 9.65 0.81
N GLU A 26 3.73 10.63 1.17
CA GLU A 26 5.14 10.65 0.80
C GLU A 26 5.93 9.59 1.57
N ALA A 27 5.65 9.39 2.86
CA ALA A 27 6.26 8.32 3.64
C ALA A 27 5.96 6.93 3.07
N THR A 28 4.70 6.65 2.72
CA THR A 28 4.33 5.36 2.10
C THR A 28 4.89 5.20 0.70
N ALA A 29 4.87 6.24 -0.13
CA ALA A 29 5.46 6.19 -1.48
C ALA A 29 6.96 5.92 -1.44
N ASN A 30 7.69 6.52 -0.50
CA ASN A 30 9.13 6.31 -0.32
C ASN A 30 9.43 4.87 0.14
N ALA A 31 8.67 4.37 1.13
CA ALA A 31 8.84 2.99 1.61
C ALA A 31 8.59 1.96 0.51
N ILE A 32 7.50 2.12 -0.25
CA ILE A 32 7.20 1.24 -1.39
C ILE A 32 8.26 1.36 -2.48
N GLY A 33 8.71 2.58 -2.77
CA GLY A 33 9.79 2.81 -3.73
C GLY A 33 11.06 2.03 -3.38
N SER A 34 11.46 2.02 -2.10
CA SER A 34 12.57 1.22 -1.60
C SER A 34 12.33 -0.28 -1.80
N SER A 35 11.18 -0.80 -1.36
CA SER A 35 10.85 -2.22 -1.51
C SER A 35 10.74 -2.66 -2.98
N MET A 36 10.34 -1.77 -3.89
CA MET A 36 10.29 -2.08 -5.33
C MET A 36 11.68 -2.36 -5.91
N PHE A 37 12.75 -1.76 -5.39
CA PHE A 37 14.12 -2.12 -5.78
C PHE A 37 14.51 -3.54 -5.36
N GLU A 38 13.83 -4.09 -4.36
CA GLU A 38 13.99 -5.47 -3.87
C GLU A 38 13.03 -6.46 -4.56
N GLY A 39 12.27 -6.00 -5.57
CA GLY A 39 11.35 -6.83 -6.35
C GLY A 39 9.91 -6.87 -5.84
N PHE A 40 9.59 -6.09 -4.79
CA PHE A 40 8.20 -5.96 -4.34
C PHE A 40 7.32 -5.32 -5.42
N LYS A 41 6.14 -5.90 -5.65
CA LYS A 41 5.13 -5.35 -6.55
C LYS A 41 3.95 -4.84 -5.74
N PRO A 42 3.79 -3.51 -5.56
CA PRO A 42 2.66 -2.98 -4.84
C PRO A 42 1.35 -3.18 -5.60
N SER A 43 0.25 -3.26 -4.86
CA SER A 43 -1.11 -3.24 -5.42
C SER A 43 -1.97 -2.20 -4.69
N PRO A 44 -3.00 -1.63 -5.33
CA PRO A 44 -3.93 -0.72 -4.66
C PRO A 44 -4.59 -1.36 -3.42
N ALA A 45 -4.95 -2.64 -3.49
CA ALA A 45 -5.57 -3.36 -2.38
C ALA A 45 -4.63 -3.48 -1.16
N LEU A 46 -3.35 -3.77 -1.39
CA LEU A 46 -2.36 -3.86 -0.32
C LEU A 46 -2.06 -2.50 0.31
N ILE A 47 -2.02 -1.44 -0.48
CA ILE A 47 -1.85 -0.06 0.03
C ILE A 47 -3.06 0.34 0.87
N GLN A 48 -4.27 0.05 0.40
CA GLN A 48 -5.51 0.30 1.14
C GLN A 48 -5.53 -0.46 2.48
N LEU A 49 -5.20 -1.75 2.46
CA LEU A 49 -5.14 -2.59 3.66
C LEU A 49 -4.12 -2.05 4.69
N TYR A 50 -2.94 -1.63 4.23
CA TYR A 50 -1.94 -0.99 5.09
C TYR A 50 -2.46 0.30 5.74
N LEU A 51 -3.15 1.15 4.97
CA LEU A 51 -3.70 2.40 5.51
C LEU A 51 -4.80 2.17 6.53
N GLU A 52 -5.70 1.23 6.27
CA GLU A 52 -6.76 0.84 7.22
C GLU A 52 -6.16 0.42 8.56
N TRP A 53 -5.10 -0.39 8.54
CA TRP A 53 -4.39 -0.79 9.75
C TRP A 53 -3.68 0.40 10.41
N LYS A 54 -2.96 1.22 9.62
CA LYS A 54 -2.19 2.36 10.13
C LYS A 54 -3.07 3.43 10.78
N GLN A 55 -4.31 3.56 10.32
CA GLN A 55 -5.31 4.49 10.85
C GLN A 55 -6.16 3.88 11.98
N ASN A 56 -5.85 2.66 12.43
CA ASN A 56 -6.61 1.89 13.43
C ASN A 56 -8.08 1.63 13.03
N ILE A 57 -8.39 1.62 11.73
CA ILE A 57 -9.71 1.24 11.22
C ILE A 57 -9.90 -0.28 11.37
N ILE A 58 -8.84 -1.04 11.14
CA ILE A 58 -8.80 -2.49 11.37
C ILE A 58 -7.72 -2.84 12.40
N SER A 59 -7.93 -3.94 13.13
CA SER A 59 -6.95 -4.46 14.08
C SER A 59 -5.79 -5.15 13.37
N SER A 60 -4.67 -5.33 14.08
CA SER A 60 -3.54 -6.13 13.57
C SER A 60 -3.94 -7.56 13.22
N THR A 61 -4.88 -8.17 13.97
CA THR A 61 -5.39 -9.52 13.67
C THR A 61 -6.04 -9.57 12.28
N VAL A 62 -6.97 -8.64 12.02
CA VAL A 62 -7.66 -8.56 10.72
C VAL A 62 -6.68 -8.23 9.59
N PHE A 63 -5.69 -7.38 9.87
CA PHE A 63 -4.64 -7.05 8.92
C PHE A 63 -3.84 -8.29 8.49
N PHE A 64 -3.38 -9.10 9.44
CA PHE A 64 -2.61 -10.32 9.15
C PHE A 64 -3.45 -11.41 8.46
N GLU A 65 -4.73 -11.56 8.85
CA GLU A 65 -5.67 -12.48 8.18
C GLU A 65 -5.83 -12.14 6.70
N ARG A 66 -6.16 -10.88 6.38
CA ARG A 66 -6.33 -10.42 4.99
C ARG A 66 -5.05 -10.45 4.17
N LEU A 67 -3.90 -10.16 4.80
CA LEU A 67 -2.61 -10.32 4.15
C LEU A 67 -2.40 -11.78 3.74
N LYS A 68 -2.62 -12.72 4.65
CA LYS A 68 -2.44 -14.15 4.39
C LYS A 68 -3.34 -14.64 3.26
N GLU A 69 -4.61 -14.26 3.25
CA GLU A 69 -5.56 -14.55 2.16
C GLU A 69 -5.03 -14.04 0.80
N THR A 70 -4.49 -12.82 0.79
CA THR A 70 -3.92 -12.22 -0.42
C THR A 70 -2.70 -12.99 -0.95
N TYR A 71 -1.86 -13.53 -0.06
CA TYR A 71 -0.70 -14.36 -0.44
C TYR A 71 -1.09 -15.78 -0.85
N GLU A 72 -2.04 -16.42 -0.16
CA GLU A 72 -2.48 -17.78 -0.50
C GLU A 72 -3.15 -17.84 -1.88
N LEU A 73 -3.91 -16.80 -2.26
CA LEU A 73 -4.50 -16.66 -3.59
C LEU A 73 -3.50 -16.44 -4.73
N GLN A 74 -2.23 -16.11 -4.43
CA GLN A 74 -1.19 -15.93 -5.45
C GLN A 74 -0.42 -17.23 -5.76
N ILE A 75 -0.62 -18.28 -4.96
CA ILE A 75 0.10 -19.57 -5.06
C ILE A 75 -0.84 -20.68 -5.61
N SER A 76 -2.15 -20.43 -5.65
CA SER A 76 -3.18 -21.28 -6.27
C SER A 76 -3.37 -20.99 -7.75
#